data_AF-A0A954RZV7-F1
#
_entry.id   AF-A0A954RZV7-F1
#
_cell.length_a   1.000
_cell.length_b   1.000
_cell.length_c   1.000
_cell.angle_alpha   90.00
_cell.angle_beta   90.00
_cell.angle_gamma   90.00
#
_symmetry.space_group_name_H-M   'P 1'
#
loop_
_entity.id
_entity.type
_entity.pdbx_description
1 polymer ?
#
loop_
_entity_poly.entity_id
_entity_poly.type
_entity_poly.pdbx_seq_one_letter_code
_entity_poly.pdbx_strand_id
1 'polypeptide(L)'
;MSEATGSPSSPTAPAPSARRHWPLPLLIATLAGIAVITTLDSSGAVPQLGEGPGLTFDETFNVQMGVYHVRAGQEYGLGLLHMDSIREVFGADVYNPDHPPLGRVMIGLAHELSWPLLHPNVPADSVAVTCGRTASACGFALTIFLIGLTTSRWYGRTAGLIAALSMVLMPRLFAHAHIASLETFTNLFYVATVLSVADRWTIGDRPSWQTVMFSGVLLGFTLLTKIQGILLPIPIALWALWHWRQRAVLPIILFGLTGVALFFVSWPWLWLDPVAHVSEYLGRTTDRLTLYCWYMGHKWADTDVPWHYPAVMFAVTVPVGLHLLGMLGLLKSSHHAPRDERIESELPNPIRSLIALNVLWPLLFFALPGITVYDGTRLFLMVFPLWAILIGRGGSLLWESLAARWSSRMATIALTILLLCQSYGTLAMHPVQLSYYNLLVGGLRGADRLGFEVTYWGDSVTRSMLQDIANDRSEAPLFVAPVLHPFQLKEFQTQAAELSAPLMPFDDNQPWDVRRALVIRRRADSWSALTPEPPHSEVDAEVTREGVQLSGYYQIQPGTFGDRTP
;
A
#
# COMPACT_ATOMS: atom_id res chain seq x y z
N MET A 1 36.25 -60.22 22.77
CA MET A 1 34.86 -59.80 22.98
C MET A 1 34.89 -58.33 23.36
N SER A 2 34.55 -57.45 22.41
CA SER A 2 34.52 -55.99 22.60
C SER A 2 33.14 -55.54 22.16
N GLU A 3 32.24 -55.34 23.12
CA GLU A 3 30.87 -54.90 22.86
C GLU A 3 30.79 -53.38 22.78
N ALA A 4 30.16 -52.94 21.69
CA ALA A 4 29.88 -51.56 21.36
C ALA A 4 28.68 -51.04 22.15
N THR A 5 28.83 -49.91 22.82
CA THR A 5 27.70 -49.15 23.40
C THR A 5 27.30 -48.03 22.43
N GLY A 6 26.29 -48.30 21.61
CA GLY A 6 25.62 -47.29 20.79
C GLY A 6 24.61 -46.49 21.63
N SER A 7 24.73 -45.17 21.62
CA SER A 7 23.71 -44.26 22.14
C SER A 7 22.49 -44.23 21.21
N PRO A 8 21.24 -44.30 21.70
CA PRO A 8 20.07 -44.20 20.84
C PRO A 8 19.89 -42.75 20.37
N SER A 9 20.08 -42.53 19.07
CA SER A 9 19.69 -41.30 18.40
C SER A 9 18.17 -41.10 18.52
N SER A 10 17.76 -40.00 19.13
CA SER A 10 16.38 -39.52 19.12
C SER A 10 15.90 -39.33 17.68
N PRO A 11 14.73 -39.87 17.28
CA PRO A 11 14.21 -39.66 15.94
C PRO A 11 13.78 -38.19 15.80
N THR A 12 14.54 -37.41 15.04
CA THR A 12 14.13 -36.09 14.55
C THR A 12 12.83 -36.27 13.76
N ALA A 13 11.72 -35.74 14.27
CA ALA A 13 10.47 -35.69 13.53
C ALA A 13 10.72 -35.02 12.15
N PRO A 14 10.28 -35.62 11.04
CA PRO A 14 10.49 -35.02 9.72
C PRO A 14 9.78 -33.67 9.67
N ALA A 15 10.52 -32.60 9.37
CA ALA A 15 9.95 -31.29 9.13
C ALA A 15 8.79 -31.42 8.13
N PRO A 16 7.59 -30.88 8.40
CA PRO A 16 6.46 -31.02 7.50
C PRO A 16 6.86 -30.48 6.12
N SER A 17 6.89 -31.38 5.13
CA SER A 17 7.45 -31.05 3.81
C SER A 17 6.79 -29.80 3.23
N ALA A 18 7.60 -28.80 2.86
CA ALA A 18 7.15 -27.52 2.29
C ALA A 18 6.19 -27.71 1.09
N ARG A 19 6.28 -28.85 0.40
CA ARG A 19 5.39 -29.26 -0.70
C ARG A 19 3.90 -29.24 -0.36
N ARG A 20 3.51 -29.35 0.92
CA ARG A 20 2.11 -29.41 1.34
C ARG A 20 1.42 -28.04 1.51
N HIS A 21 2.15 -26.92 1.53
CA HIS A 21 1.60 -25.63 2.02
C HIS A 21 1.53 -24.50 0.99
N TRP A 22 2.24 -24.60 -0.14
CA TRP A 22 2.29 -23.54 -1.16
C TRP A 22 1.15 -23.49 -2.20
N PRO A 23 0.46 -24.60 -2.58
CA PRO A 23 -0.46 -24.54 -3.73
C PRO A 23 -1.65 -23.59 -3.56
N LEU A 24 -2.27 -23.56 -2.38
CA LEU A 24 -3.43 -22.70 -2.10
C LEU A 24 -3.06 -21.21 -2.01
N PRO A 25 -2.03 -20.81 -1.23
CA PRO A 25 -1.54 -19.43 -1.27
C PRO A 25 -1.15 -18.96 -2.67
N LEU A 26 -0.51 -19.82 -3.47
CA LEU A 26 -0.15 -19.46 -4.84
C LEU A 26 -1.41 -19.26 -5.70
N LEU A 27 -2.39 -20.16 -5.63
CA LEU A 27 -3.64 -20.01 -6.37
C LEU A 27 -4.35 -18.69 -6.03
N ILE A 28 -4.46 -18.34 -4.75
CA ILE A 28 -5.07 -17.06 -4.33
C ILE A 28 -4.26 -15.87 -4.84
N ALA A 29 -2.93 -15.91 -4.70
CA ALA A 29 -2.05 -14.86 -5.21
C ALA A 29 -2.20 -14.66 -6.72
N THR A 30 -2.22 -15.75 -7.48
CA THR A 30 -2.39 -15.71 -8.94
C THR A 30 -3.76 -15.17 -9.32
N LEU A 31 -4.84 -15.64 -8.69
CA LEU A 31 -6.20 -15.16 -8.98
C LEU A 31 -6.36 -13.69 -8.61
N ALA A 32 -5.80 -13.25 -7.48
CA ALA A 32 -5.81 -11.85 -7.07
C ALA A 32 -5.01 -10.98 -8.06
N GLY A 33 -3.81 -11.43 -8.45
CA GLY A 33 -2.98 -10.74 -9.44
C GLY A 33 -3.70 -10.60 -10.78
N ILE A 34 -4.34 -11.68 -11.27
CA ILE A 34 -5.15 -11.63 -12.50
C ILE A 34 -6.31 -10.65 -12.33
N ALA A 35 -7.08 -10.73 -11.24
CA ALA A 35 -8.22 -9.83 -11.01
C ALA A 35 -7.80 -8.36 -11.04
N VAL A 36 -6.70 -8.01 -10.38
CA VAL A 36 -6.13 -6.66 -10.38
C VAL A 36 -5.67 -6.28 -11.81
N ILE A 37 -4.85 -7.11 -12.47
CA ILE A 37 -4.34 -6.82 -13.83
C ILE A 37 -5.48 -6.61 -14.83
N THR A 38 -6.55 -7.39 -14.74
CA THR A 38 -7.71 -7.27 -15.62
C THR A 38 -8.58 -6.04 -15.36
N THR A 39 -8.28 -5.25 -14.32
CA THR A 39 -9.06 -4.06 -13.91
C THR A 39 -8.16 -2.84 -13.64
N LEU A 40 -7.10 -2.65 -14.43
CA LEU A 40 -6.12 -1.57 -14.22
C LEU A 40 -6.42 -0.25 -14.92
N ASP A 41 -7.31 -0.22 -15.93
CA ASP A 41 -7.43 0.94 -16.81
C ASP A 41 -8.09 2.13 -16.10
N SER A 42 -7.31 3.18 -15.87
CA SER A 42 -7.74 4.39 -15.16
C SER A 42 -8.60 5.33 -16.00
N SER A 43 -8.29 5.42 -17.29
CA SER A 43 -8.64 6.60 -18.10
C SER A 43 -8.94 6.28 -19.56
N GLY A 44 -9.04 5.00 -19.92
CA GLY A 44 -9.27 4.60 -21.31
C GLY A 44 -7.99 4.41 -22.13
N ALA A 45 -6.82 4.49 -21.49
CA ALA A 45 -5.53 4.28 -22.17
C ALA A 45 -5.38 2.82 -22.63
N VAL A 46 -5.99 1.86 -21.94
CA VAL A 46 -5.94 0.44 -22.31
C VAL A 46 -7.37 -0.14 -22.25
N PRO A 47 -8.24 0.19 -23.22
CA PRO A 47 -9.68 -0.04 -23.12
C PRO A 47 -10.06 -1.54 -23.08
N GLN A 48 -9.17 -2.43 -23.52
CA GLN A 48 -9.37 -3.88 -23.39
C GLN A 48 -9.30 -4.41 -21.95
N LEU A 49 -8.77 -3.62 -21.01
CA LEU A 49 -8.83 -3.94 -19.58
C LEU A 49 -10.11 -3.36 -18.96
N GLY A 50 -10.55 -4.00 -17.88
CA GLY A 50 -11.63 -3.48 -17.04
C GLY A 50 -11.26 -2.16 -16.38
N GLU A 51 -12.29 -1.41 -15.99
CA GLU A 51 -12.13 -0.14 -15.30
C GLU A 51 -11.43 -0.34 -13.94
N GLY A 52 -10.37 0.42 -13.73
CA GLY A 52 -9.65 0.55 -12.46
C GLY A 52 -9.91 1.90 -11.78
N PRO A 53 -9.24 2.16 -10.65
CA PRO A 53 -9.33 3.47 -10.00
C PRO A 53 -8.88 4.57 -10.97
N GLY A 54 -9.46 5.75 -10.83
CA GLY A 54 -9.05 6.95 -11.55
C GLY A 54 -7.55 7.23 -11.43
N LEU A 55 -7.03 8.08 -12.31
CA LEU A 55 -5.62 8.45 -12.27
C LEU A 55 -5.34 9.21 -10.98
N THR A 56 -4.44 8.68 -10.15
CA THR A 56 -4.08 9.34 -8.89
C THR A 56 -2.96 10.38 -9.09
N PHE A 57 -2.88 11.34 -8.16
CA PHE A 57 -2.03 12.52 -8.31
C PHE A 57 -0.52 12.26 -8.42
N ASP A 58 -0.03 11.11 -7.95
CA ASP A 58 1.41 10.81 -7.87
C ASP A 58 1.89 9.77 -8.89
N GLU A 59 0.95 9.06 -9.54
CA GLU A 59 1.29 7.89 -10.36
C GLU A 59 2.17 8.24 -11.54
N THR A 60 1.86 9.32 -12.25
CA THR A 60 2.58 9.71 -13.45
C THR A 60 4.05 9.96 -13.14
N PHE A 61 4.38 10.69 -12.07
CA PHE A 61 5.77 10.92 -11.65
C PHE A 61 6.51 9.63 -11.31
N ASN A 62 5.84 8.72 -10.59
CA ASN A 62 6.45 7.45 -10.22
C ASN A 62 6.74 6.57 -11.45
N VAL A 63 5.83 6.57 -12.43
CA VAL A 63 5.99 5.82 -13.68
C VAL A 63 7.07 6.47 -14.55
N GLN A 64 7.04 7.79 -14.75
CA GLN A 64 8.06 8.53 -15.52
C GLN A 64 9.46 8.29 -14.96
N MET A 65 9.65 8.48 -13.65
CA MET A 65 10.95 8.28 -13.02
C MET A 65 11.38 6.81 -13.02
N GLY A 66 10.42 5.88 -12.92
CA GLY A 66 10.70 4.45 -13.06
C GLY A 66 11.22 4.09 -14.45
N VAL A 67 10.51 4.54 -15.49
CA VAL A 67 10.89 4.34 -16.88
C VAL A 67 12.23 5.00 -17.18
N TYR A 68 12.46 6.21 -16.67
CA TYR A 68 13.76 6.90 -16.76
C TYR A 68 14.91 6.03 -16.23
N HIS A 69 14.76 5.44 -15.04
CA HIS A 69 15.77 4.54 -14.48
C HIS A 69 16.01 3.29 -15.34
N VAL A 70 14.93 2.66 -15.84
CA VAL A 70 15.06 1.44 -16.63
C VAL A 70 15.72 1.71 -17.98
N ARG A 71 15.35 2.81 -18.66
CA ARG A 71 15.96 3.21 -19.93
C ARG A 71 17.43 3.59 -19.76
N ALA A 72 17.78 4.32 -18.69
CA ALA A 72 19.18 4.56 -18.35
C ALA A 72 19.96 3.26 -18.12
N GLY A 73 19.36 2.27 -17.44
CA GLY A 73 19.95 0.94 -17.30
C GLY A 73 20.14 0.20 -18.63
N GLN A 74 19.19 0.31 -19.55
CA GLN A 74 19.25 -0.30 -20.89
C GLN A 74 20.32 0.36 -21.78
N GLU A 75 20.45 1.68 -21.71
CA GLU A 75 21.38 2.46 -22.51
C GLU A 75 22.83 2.29 -22.04
N TYR A 76 23.08 2.42 -20.74
CA TYR A 76 24.43 2.41 -20.17
C TYR A 76 24.89 1.02 -19.73
N GLY A 77 23.99 0.07 -19.46
CA GLY A 77 24.33 -1.25 -18.94
C GLY A 77 25.17 -1.17 -17.66
N LEU A 78 26.27 -1.92 -17.59
CA LEU A 78 27.24 -1.83 -16.49
C LEU A 78 27.98 -0.48 -16.45
N GLY A 79 28.01 0.26 -17.56
CA GLY A 79 28.55 1.61 -17.64
C GLY A 79 27.81 2.61 -16.76
N LEU A 80 26.59 2.30 -16.31
CA LEU A 80 25.84 3.13 -15.36
C LEU A 80 26.55 3.27 -14.00
N LEU A 81 27.52 2.39 -13.69
CA LEU A 81 28.36 2.48 -12.50
C LEU A 81 29.57 3.41 -12.69
N HIS A 82 29.83 3.90 -13.90
CA HIS A 82 30.88 4.87 -14.19
C HIS A 82 30.45 6.27 -13.73
N MET A 83 31.36 7.02 -13.10
CA MET A 83 31.04 8.32 -12.50
C MET A 83 30.46 9.33 -13.51
N ASP A 84 30.92 9.31 -14.76
CA ASP A 84 30.38 10.20 -15.81
C ASP A 84 28.91 9.89 -16.13
N SER A 85 28.57 8.60 -16.30
CA SER A 85 27.18 8.18 -16.49
C SER A 85 26.33 8.44 -15.25
N ILE A 86 26.89 8.32 -14.05
CA ILE A 86 26.18 8.66 -12.81
C ILE A 86 25.85 10.16 -12.78
N ARG A 87 26.79 11.03 -13.15
CA ARG A 87 26.55 12.48 -13.23
C ARG A 87 25.52 12.83 -14.31
N GLU A 88 25.59 12.18 -15.46
CA GLU A 88 24.67 12.41 -16.56
C GLU A 88 23.23 11.96 -16.22
N VAL A 89 23.08 10.80 -15.57
CA VAL A 89 21.76 10.25 -15.25
C VAL A 89 21.21 10.79 -13.93
N PHE A 90 21.98 10.66 -12.85
CA PHE A 90 21.49 11.02 -11.51
C PHE A 90 21.80 12.48 -11.15
N GLY A 91 22.63 13.19 -11.91
CA GLY A 91 22.89 14.62 -11.73
C GLY A 91 22.08 15.52 -12.66
N ALA A 92 21.26 14.97 -13.55
CA ALA A 92 20.42 15.75 -14.45
C ALA A 92 19.24 16.40 -13.72
N ASP A 93 18.83 17.59 -14.18
CA ASP A 93 17.70 18.34 -13.60
C ASP A 93 16.36 17.58 -13.65
N VAL A 94 16.22 16.65 -14.60
CA VAL A 94 15.03 15.79 -14.74
C VAL A 94 14.99 14.69 -13.67
N TYR A 95 16.13 14.37 -13.05
CA TYR A 95 16.19 13.33 -12.04
C TYR A 95 15.60 13.84 -10.71
N ASN A 96 14.52 13.21 -10.25
CA ASN A 96 13.89 13.52 -8.97
C ASN A 96 14.27 12.49 -7.89
N PRO A 97 15.13 12.85 -6.91
CA PRO A 97 15.54 11.97 -5.80
C PRO A 97 14.64 12.07 -4.55
N ASP A 98 13.41 12.58 -4.66
CA ASP A 98 12.44 12.63 -3.54
C ASP A 98 12.18 11.27 -2.88
N HIS A 99 12.37 10.18 -3.63
CA HIS A 99 12.20 8.81 -3.17
C HIS A 99 13.39 7.91 -3.55
N PRO A 100 13.73 6.92 -2.68
CA PRO A 100 14.69 5.90 -3.03
C PRO A 100 14.24 5.08 -4.26
N PRO A 101 15.18 4.50 -5.03
CA PRO A 101 14.91 4.14 -6.41
C PRO A 101 14.10 2.85 -6.61
N LEU A 102 14.17 1.88 -5.69
CA LEU A 102 13.69 0.51 -5.96
C LEU A 102 12.20 0.46 -6.30
N GLY A 103 11.36 1.20 -5.59
CA GLY A 103 9.91 1.22 -5.87
C GLY A 103 9.61 1.71 -7.29
N ARG A 104 10.27 2.79 -7.73
CA ARG A 104 10.12 3.34 -9.08
C ARG A 104 10.74 2.43 -10.14
N VAL A 105 11.92 1.86 -9.88
CA VAL A 105 12.55 0.88 -10.79
C VAL A 105 11.63 -0.30 -11.06
N MET A 106 10.96 -0.84 -10.05
CA MET A 106 10.00 -1.93 -10.24
C MET A 106 8.77 -1.50 -11.07
N ILE A 107 8.28 -0.27 -10.87
CA ILE A 107 7.21 0.33 -11.68
C ILE A 107 7.64 0.49 -13.15
N GLY A 108 8.82 1.06 -13.39
CA GLY A 108 9.37 1.24 -14.73
C GLY A 108 9.63 -0.08 -15.46
N LEU A 109 10.12 -1.08 -14.73
CA LEU A 109 10.41 -2.39 -15.33
C LEU A 109 9.12 -3.07 -15.77
N ALA A 110 8.08 -3.04 -14.93
CA ALA A 110 6.79 -3.59 -15.30
C ALA A 110 6.12 -2.78 -16.42
N HIS A 111 6.31 -1.46 -16.44
CA HIS A 111 5.86 -0.61 -17.54
C HIS A 111 6.46 -1.06 -18.88
N GLU A 112 7.79 -1.12 -18.98
CA GLU A 112 8.49 -1.50 -20.23
C GLU A 112 8.16 -2.95 -20.65
N LEU A 113 7.98 -3.87 -19.70
CA LEU A 113 7.59 -5.26 -20.00
C LEU A 113 6.13 -5.42 -20.43
N SER A 114 5.21 -4.61 -19.90
CA SER A 114 3.78 -4.69 -20.21
C SER A 114 3.37 -3.86 -21.41
N TRP A 115 4.14 -2.82 -21.76
CA TRP A 115 3.90 -1.97 -22.93
C TRP A 115 3.64 -2.74 -24.23
N PRO A 116 4.50 -3.70 -24.67
CA PRO A 116 4.27 -4.45 -25.90
C PRO A 116 3.11 -5.43 -25.83
N LEU A 117 2.56 -5.70 -24.63
CA LEU A 117 1.42 -6.60 -24.43
C LEU A 117 0.09 -5.82 -24.38
N LEU A 118 0.12 -4.60 -23.82
CA LEU A 118 -1.06 -3.79 -23.56
C LEU A 118 -1.32 -2.75 -24.66
N HIS A 119 -0.31 -2.36 -25.46
CA HIS A 119 -0.45 -1.38 -26.55
C HIS A 119 -1.30 -0.15 -26.15
N PRO A 120 -0.87 0.60 -25.12
CA PRO A 120 -1.66 1.71 -24.60
C PRO A 120 -1.86 2.81 -25.64
N ASN A 121 -3.07 3.38 -25.68
CA ASN A 121 -3.46 4.50 -26.52
C ASN A 121 -3.05 5.84 -25.87
N VAL A 122 -1.74 6.06 -25.80
CA VAL A 122 -1.13 7.32 -25.38
C VAL A 122 -0.07 7.72 -26.42
N PRO A 123 0.35 9.00 -26.50
CA PRO A 123 1.45 9.41 -27.36
C PRO A 123 2.70 8.55 -27.14
N ALA A 124 3.40 8.19 -28.22
CA ALA A 124 4.52 7.23 -28.17
C ALA A 124 5.74 7.73 -27.35
N ASP A 125 5.87 9.05 -27.20
CA ASP A 125 6.86 9.74 -26.39
C ASP A 125 6.45 9.88 -24.91
N SER A 126 5.21 9.51 -24.55
CA SER A 126 4.69 9.54 -23.18
C SER A 126 4.87 8.19 -22.45
N VAL A 127 4.67 8.20 -21.14
CA VAL A 127 4.44 6.99 -20.34
C VAL A 127 2.95 6.67 -20.26
N ALA A 128 2.63 5.40 -19.97
CA ALA A 128 1.27 4.91 -19.76
C ALA A 128 1.15 4.41 -18.33
N VAL A 129 0.36 5.09 -17.49
CA VAL A 129 0.25 4.75 -16.07
C VAL A 129 -0.30 3.34 -15.87
N THR A 130 -1.27 2.92 -16.68
CA THR A 130 -1.84 1.57 -16.67
C THR A 130 -0.78 0.46 -16.81
N CYS A 131 0.25 0.66 -17.63
CA CYS A 131 1.36 -0.28 -17.76
C CYS A 131 2.18 -0.35 -16.45
N GLY A 132 2.47 0.79 -15.82
CA GLY A 132 3.17 0.84 -14.54
C GLY A 132 2.40 0.19 -13.38
N ARG A 133 1.06 0.24 -13.39
CA ARG A 133 0.20 -0.40 -12.38
C ARG A 133 0.37 -1.92 -12.30
N THR A 134 0.85 -2.57 -13.37
CA THR A 134 1.14 -4.01 -13.37
C THR A 134 2.21 -4.38 -12.33
N ALA A 135 3.12 -3.46 -11.98
CA ALA A 135 4.10 -3.66 -10.93
C ALA A 135 3.43 -3.85 -9.56
N SER A 136 2.46 -2.99 -9.23
CA SER A 136 1.70 -3.06 -7.99
C SER A 136 0.88 -4.35 -7.93
N ALA A 137 0.25 -4.75 -9.03
CA ALA A 137 -0.49 -6.02 -9.08
C ALA A 137 0.43 -7.23 -8.76
N CYS A 138 1.62 -7.27 -9.37
CA CYS A 138 2.61 -8.32 -9.13
C CYS A 138 3.17 -8.28 -7.70
N GLY A 139 3.51 -7.10 -7.18
CA GLY A 139 4.01 -6.94 -5.81
C GLY A 139 2.97 -7.35 -4.76
N PHE A 140 1.70 -7.04 -5.00
CA PHE A 140 0.59 -7.46 -4.13
C PHE A 140 0.40 -8.98 -4.17
N ALA A 141 0.36 -9.60 -5.35
CA ALA A 141 0.26 -11.05 -5.51
C ALA A 141 1.43 -11.78 -4.80
N LEU A 142 2.65 -11.29 -4.96
CA LEU A 142 3.81 -11.86 -4.26
C LEU A 142 3.69 -11.72 -2.73
N THR A 143 3.18 -10.58 -2.24
CA THR A 143 2.93 -10.38 -0.81
C THR A 143 1.88 -11.35 -0.28
N ILE A 144 0.77 -11.57 -1.01
CA ILE A 144 -0.25 -12.58 -0.67
C ILE A 144 0.38 -13.97 -0.57
N PHE A 145 1.18 -14.34 -1.55
CA PHE A 145 1.85 -15.65 -1.56
C PHE A 145 2.76 -15.83 -0.35
N LEU A 146 3.61 -14.84 -0.06
CA LEU A 146 4.54 -14.90 1.09
C LEU A 146 3.80 -14.98 2.43
N ILE A 147 2.76 -14.16 2.63
CA ILE A 147 1.92 -14.17 3.83
C ILE A 147 1.21 -15.52 3.98
N GLY A 148 0.54 -15.99 2.92
CA GLY A 148 -0.21 -17.23 2.95
C GLY A 148 0.67 -18.47 3.15
N LEU A 149 1.82 -18.53 2.48
CA LEU A 149 2.80 -19.61 2.63
C LEU A 149 3.36 -19.65 4.06
N THR A 150 3.79 -18.50 4.57
CA THR A 150 4.45 -18.42 5.88
C THR A 150 3.45 -18.68 7.01
N THR A 151 2.26 -18.09 6.93
CA THR A 151 1.17 -18.37 7.87
C THR A 151 0.74 -19.85 7.81
N SER A 152 0.72 -20.47 6.61
CA SER A 152 0.44 -21.90 6.47
C SER A 152 1.47 -22.78 7.18
N ARG A 153 2.74 -22.37 7.18
CA ARG A 153 3.83 -23.08 7.85
C ARG A 153 3.78 -22.92 9.37
N TRP A 154 3.47 -21.72 9.85
CA TRP A 154 3.44 -21.42 11.29
C TRP A 154 2.17 -21.92 11.99
N TYR A 155 1.01 -21.82 11.33
CA TYR A 155 -0.29 -22.02 11.96
C TYR A 155 -1.21 -23.00 11.20
N GLY A 156 -0.69 -23.68 10.18
CA GLY A 156 -1.44 -24.68 9.40
C GLY A 156 -2.17 -24.10 8.18
N ARG A 157 -2.62 -25.00 7.29
CA ARG A 157 -3.17 -24.64 5.96
C ARG A 157 -4.37 -23.70 6.02
N THR A 158 -5.29 -23.92 6.97
CA THR A 158 -6.47 -23.08 7.16
C THR A 158 -6.07 -21.64 7.48
N ALA A 159 -5.08 -21.46 8.37
CA ALA A 159 -4.60 -20.13 8.72
C ALA A 159 -4.00 -19.39 7.52
N GLY A 160 -3.18 -20.07 6.72
CA GLY A 160 -2.58 -19.42 5.55
C GLY A 160 -3.55 -19.15 4.41
N LEU A 161 -4.57 -20.00 4.21
CA LEU A 161 -5.67 -19.72 3.29
C LEU A 161 -6.39 -18.44 3.70
N ILE A 162 -6.76 -18.32 4.98
CA ILE A 162 -7.51 -17.17 5.50
C ILE A 162 -6.65 -15.90 5.48
N ALA A 163 -5.37 -15.99 5.82
CA ALA A 163 -4.45 -14.85 5.72
C ALA A 163 -4.35 -14.34 4.28
N ALA A 164 -4.12 -15.23 3.31
CA ALA A 164 -4.05 -14.89 1.90
C ALA A 164 -5.36 -14.27 1.38
N LEU A 165 -6.51 -14.85 1.72
CA LEU A 165 -7.81 -14.27 1.36
C LEU A 165 -8.02 -12.90 2.00
N SER A 166 -7.67 -12.74 3.29
CA SER A 166 -7.91 -11.49 4.01
C SER A 166 -7.20 -10.29 3.38
N MET A 167 -6.05 -10.48 2.74
CA MET A 167 -5.35 -9.44 1.98
C MET A 167 -6.22 -8.86 0.86
N VAL A 168 -6.92 -9.72 0.11
CA VAL A 168 -7.84 -9.34 -0.98
C VAL A 168 -9.11 -8.71 -0.43
N LEU A 169 -9.54 -9.15 0.75
CA LEU A 169 -10.75 -8.66 1.42
C LEU A 169 -10.54 -7.35 2.20
N MET A 170 -9.33 -6.79 2.25
CA MET A 170 -9.07 -5.46 2.81
C MET A 170 -9.15 -4.41 1.70
N PRO A 171 -10.23 -3.62 1.58
CA PRO A 171 -10.52 -2.86 0.36
C PRO A 171 -9.46 -1.80 0.05
N ARG A 172 -8.96 -1.09 1.06
CA ARG A 172 -7.89 -0.09 0.86
C ARG A 172 -6.57 -0.71 0.45
N LEU A 173 -6.21 -1.87 1.00
CA LEU A 173 -5.00 -2.59 0.59
C LEU A 173 -5.14 -3.11 -0.86
N PHE A 174 -6.34 -3.60 -1.23
CA PHE A 174 -6.65 -4.03 -2.59
C PHE A 174 -6.63 -2.86 -3.59
N ALA A 175 -7.13 -1.67 -3.23
CA ALA A 175 -7.00 -0.47 -4.07
C ALA A 175 -5.54 -0.12 -4.37
N HIS A 176 -4.64 -0.15 -3.39
CA HIS A 176 -3.22 0.14 -3.63
C HIS A 176 -2.55 -0.88 -4.57
N ALA A 177 -3.09 -2.10 -4.70
CA ALA A 177 -2.63 -3.05 -5.71
C ALA A 177 -2.89 -2.58 -7.15
N HIS A 178 -3.85 -1.67 -7.35
CA HIS A 178 -4.20 -1.10 -8.67
C HIS A 178 -3.49 0.22 -8.96
N ILE A 179 -2.75 0.78 -8.00
CA ILE A 179 -2.15 2.12 -8.12
C ILE A 179 -0.65 1.97 -8.25
N ALA A 180 -0.04 2.58 -9.26
CA ALA A 180 1.41 2.61 -9.50
C ALA A 180 2.14 3.49 -8.48
N SER A 181 2.17 3.01 -7.23
CA SER A 181 2.66 3.72 -6.05
C SER A 181 3.67 2.88 -5.27
N LEU A 182 4.51 3.53 -4.47
CA LEU A 182 5.64 2.89 -3.80
C LEU A 182 5.22 2.01 -2.61
N GLU A 183 3.98 2.19 -2.15
CA GLU A 183 3.39 1.52 -0.99
C GLU A 183 3.37 0.01 -1.16
N THR A 184 3.07 -0.49 -2.36
CA THR A 184 2.97 -1.94 -2.59
C THR A 184 4.31 -2.65 -2.42
N PHE A 185 5.41 -2.07 -2.93
CA PHE A 185 6.75 -2.62 -2.73
C PHE A 185 7.28 -2.38 -1.32
N THR A 186 6.93 -1.25 -0.71
CA THR A 186 7.23 -1.01 0.71
C THR A 186 6.59 -2.10 1.58
N ASN A 187 5.32 -2.42 1.35
CA ASN A 187 4.63 -3.51 2.04
C ASN A 187 5.33 -4.86 1.80
N LEU A 188 5.66 -5.19 0.54
CA LEU A 188 6.32 -6.45 0.19
C LEU A 188 7.64 -6.64 0.95
N PHE A 189 8.56 -5.67 0.87
CA PHE A 189 9.88 -5.81 1.47
C PHE A 189 9.85 -5.65 2.99
N TYR A 190 8.98 -4.79 3.53
CA TYR A 190 8.77 -4.67 4.98
C TYR A 190 8.31 -6.01 5.56
N VAL A 191 7.27 -6.61 4.96
CA VAL A 191 6.76 -7.93 5.36
C VAL A 191 7.82 -9.00 5.17
N ALA A 192 8.49 -9.08 4.02
CA ALA A 192 9.52 -10.08 3.77
C ALA A 192 10.63 -10.04 4.82
N THR A 193 11.04 -8.84 5.25
CA THR A 193 12.02 -8.64 6.32
C THR A 193 11.50 -9.17 7.65
N VAL A 194 10.28 -8.77 8.06
CA VAL A 194 9.66 -9.24 9.33
C VAL A 194 9.51 -10.76 9.32
N LEU A 195 9.04 -11.35 8.22
CA LEU A 195 8.89 -12.80 8.07
C LEU A 195 10.25 -13.51 8.12
N SER A 196 11.29 -12.95 7.51
CA SER A 196 12.64 -13.49 7.56
C SER A 196 13.20 -13.50 8.98
N VAL A 197 13.02 -12.42 9.73
CA VAL A 197 13.40 -12.37 11.14
C VAL A 197 12.58 -13.37 11.94
N ALA A 198 11.25 -13.35 11.83
CA ALA A 198 10.38 -14.26 12.56
C ALA A 198 10.69 -15.75 12.33
N ASP A 199 10.95 -16.17 11.08
CA ASP A 199 11.19 -17.58 10.72
C ASP A 199 12.62 -18.03 11.04
N ARG A 200 13.60 -17.13 10.96
CA ARG A 200 15.03 -17.51 10.97
C ARG A 200 15.81 -17.02 12.20
N TRP A 201 15.28 -16.08 12.96
CA TRP A 201 15.87 -15.61 14.22
C TRP A 201 15.19 -16.35 15.38
N THR A 202 15.26 -17.69 15.36
CA THR A 202 14.57 -18.56 16.33
C THR A 202 15.24 -18.53 17.70
N ILE A 203 14.44 -18.54 18.77
CA ILE A 203 14.93 -18.50 20.16
C ILE A 203 15.74 -19.74 20.51
N GLY A 204 16.92 -19.55 21.10
CA GLY A 204 17.75 -20.59 21.71
C GLY A 204 19.21 -20.47 21.28
N ASP A 205 19.42 -20.49 19.96
CA ASP A 205 20.72 -20.25 19.33
C ASP A 205 20.80 -18.85 18.72
N ARG A 206 22.00 -18.27 18.68
CA ARG A 206 22.21 -17.01 17.94
C ARG A 206 21.98 -17.27 16.44
N PRO A 207 21.29 -16.36 15.73
CA PRO A 207 21.09 -16.52 14.29
C PRO A 207 22.46 -16.49 13.60
N SER A 208 22.63 -17.31 12.57
CA SER A 208 23.86 -17.30 11.78
C SER A 208 24.07 -15.92 11.16
N TRP A 209 25.32 -15.50 10.96
CA TRP A 209 25.62 -14.22 10.32
C TRP A 209 25.01 -14.12 8.90
N GLN A 210 24.93 -15.24 8.17
CA GLN A 210 24.29 -15.31 6.85
C GLN A 210 22.81 -15.00 6.93
N THR A 211 22.12 -15.56 7.92
CA THR A 211 20.71 -15.29 8.20
C THR A 211 20.47 -13.82 8.54
N VAL A 212 21.34 -13.25 9.37
CA VAL A 212 21.28 -11.85 9.77
C VAL A 212 21.50 -10.93 8.58
N MET A 213 22.54 -11.19 7.77
CA MET A 213 22.83 -10.42 6.56
C MET A 213 21.72 -10.56 5.53
N PHE A 214 21.14 -11.74 5.34
CA PHE A 214 19.99 -11.92 4.45
C PHE A 214 18.78 -11.07 4.89
N SER A 215 18.45 -11.07 6.19
CA SER A 215 17.43 -10.14 6.70
C SER A 215 17.84 -8.69 6.50
N GLY A 216 19.12 -8.35 6.65
CA GLY A 216 19.65 -7.01 6.42
C GLY A 216 19.55 -6.56 4.96
N VAL A 217 19.74 -7.47 4.00
CA VAL A 217 19.50 -7.21 2.57
C VAL A 217 18.02 -6.88 2.32
N LEU A 218 17.10 -7.61 2.95
CA LEU A 218 15.66 -7.30 2.86
C LEU A 218 15.31 -5.95 3.51
N LEU A 219 15.98 -5.59 4.62
CA LEU A 219 15.89 -4.24 5.19
C LEU A 219 16.39 -3.20 4.18
N GLY A 220 17.52 -3.44 3.52
CA GLY A 220 18.05 -2.53 2.50
C GLY A 220 17.07 -2.33 1.33
N PHE A 221 16.41 -3.40 0.87
CA PHE A 221 15.31 -3.26 -0.10
C PHE A 221 14.13 -2.45 0.45
N THR A 222 13.78 -2.62 1.74
CA THR A 222 12.73 -1.81 2.38
C THR A 222 13.12 -0.32 2.45
N LEU A 223 14.39 -0.01 2.78
CA LEU A 223 14.90 1.36 2.78
C LEU A 223 14.93 1.96 1.37
N LEU A 224 15.16 1.12 0.35
CA LEU A 224 15.19 1.52 -1.05
C LEU A 224 13.80 1.72 -1.67
N THR A 225 12.69 1.46 -0.96
CA THR A 225 11.35 1.79 -1.46
C THR A 225 10.85 3.15 -0.99
N LYS A 226 10.94 3.44 0.30
CA LYS A 226 10.36 4.65 0.91
C LYS A 226 10.96 4.92 2.29
N ILE A 227 10.89 6.17 2.74
CA ILE A 227 11.44 6.60 4.04
C ILE A 227 10.86 5.82 5.23
N GLN A 228 9.62 5.34 5.13
CA GLN A 228 8.96 4.52 6.14
C GLN A 228 9.71 3.21 6.44
N GLY A 229 10.62 2.76 5.56
CA GLY A 229 11.52 1.65 5.83
C GLY A 229 12.40 1.86 7.07
N ILE A 230 12.68 3.11 7.44
CA ILE A 230 13.46 3.44 8.66
C ILE A 230 12.74 3.04 9.96
N LEU A 231 11.42 2.84 9.90
CA LEU A 231 10.64 2.43 11.07
C LEU A 231 10.91 0.98 11.47
N LEU A 232 11.32 0.14 10.52
CA LEU A 232 11.39 -1.32 10.67
C LEU A 232 12.48 -1.84 11.63
N PRO A 233 13.70 -1.27 11.67
CA PRO A 233 14.74 -1.76 12.58
C PRO A 233 14.38 -1.62 14.06
N ILE A 234 13.58 -0.62 14.43
CA ILE A 234 13.23 -0.30 15.82
C ILE A 234 12.46 -1.46 16.49
N PRO A 235 11.29 -1.91 15.99
CA PRO A 235 10.54 -3.00 16.60
C PRO A 235 11.34 -4.32 16.56
N ILE A 236 12.13 -4.58 15.52
CA ILE A 236 12.99 -5.77 15.46
C ILE A 236 14.06 -5.72 16.56
N ALA A 237 14.72 -4.58 16.75
CA ALA A 237 15.74 -4.40 17.78
C ALA A 237 15.14 -4.55 19.19
N LEU A 238 14.01 -3.89 19.47
CA LEU A 238 13.30 -4.01 20.74
C LEU A 238 12.90 -5.46 21.03
N TRP A 239 12.33 -6.15 20.04
CA TRP A 239 11.96 -7.55 20.16
C TRP A 239 13.17 -8.46 20.40
N ALA A 240 14.27 -8.27 19.65
CA ALA A 240 15.46 -9.10 19.77
C ALA A 240 16.17 -8.86 21.11
N LEU A 241 16.24 -7.61 21.58
CA LEU A 241 16.78 -7.27 22.91
C LEU A 241 15.89 -7.84 24.04
N TRP A 242 14.57 -7.87 23.86
CA TRP A 242 13.67 -8.46 24.85
C TRP A 242 13.91 -9.97 25.01
N HIS A 243 14.07 -10.70 23.90
CA HIS A 243 14.22 -12.16 23.95
C HIS A 243 15.67 -12.62 24.18
N TRP A 244 16.68 -11.90 23.68
CA TRP A 244 18.09 -12.32 23.73
C TRP A 244 19.01 -11.37 24.48
N ARG A 245 18.49 -10.25 25.01
CA ARG A 245 19.26 -9.24 25.76
C ARG A 245 20.51 -8.80 24.97
N GLN A 246 21.65 -8.72 25.64
CA GLN A 246 22.93 -8.30 25.03
C GLN A 246 23.39 -9.21 23.89
N ARG A 247 22.88 -10.45 23.79
CA ARG A 247 23.24 -11.36 22.69
C ARG A 247 22.64 -10.92 21.34
N ALA A 248 21.63 -10.03 21.34
CA ALA A 248 21.05 -9.47 20.12
C ALA A 248 21.84 -8.31 19.53
N VAL A 249 22.76 -7.68 20.29
CA VAL A 249 23.45 -6.45 19.85
C VAL A 249 24.19 -6.65 18.54
N LEU A 250 25.04 -7.69 18.44
CA LEU A 250 25.78 -7.96 17.21
C LEU A 250 24.86 -8.29 16.01
N PRO A 251 23.86 -9.19 16.13
CA PRO A 251 22.86 -9.38 15.08
C PRO A 251 22.16 -8.09 14.63
N ILE A 252 21.75 -7.22 15.56
CA ILE A 252 21.09 -5.94 15.24
C ILE A 252 22.04 -5.04 14.46
N ILE A 253 23.31 -4.93 14.89
CA ILE A 253 24.32 -4.12 14.20
C ILE A 253 24.54 -4.66 12.78
N LEU A 254 24.76 -5.96 12.61
CA LEU A 254 25.00 -6.56 11.29
C LEU A 254 23.77 -6.42 10.38
N PHE A 255 22.56 -6.60 10.92
CA PHE A 255 21.31 -6.38 10.21
C PHE A 255 21.19 -4.93 9.70
N GLY A 256 21.40 -3.95 10.59
CA GLY A 256 21.35 -2.53 10.27
C GLY A 256 22.43 -2.10 9.29
N LEU A 257 23.69 -2.48 9.53
CA LEU A 257 24.81 -2.15 8.64
C LEU A 257 24.63 -2.74 7.24
N THR A 258 24.14 -3.97 7.13
CA THR A 258 23.88 -4.59 5.83
C THR A 258 22.76 -3.83 5.08
N GLY A 259 21.69 -3.44 5.78
CA GLY A 259 20.61 -2.67 5.18
C GLY A 259 21.04 -1.27 4.72
N VAL A 260 21.76 -0.54 5.55
CA VAL A 260 22.30 0.79 5.22
C VAL A 260 23.33 0.72 4.09
N ALA A 261 24.21 -0.29 4.10
CA ALA A 261 25.18 -0.49 3.03
C ALA A 261 24.48 -0.76 1.69
N LEU A 262 23.47 -1.65 1.67
CA LEU A 262 22.72 -1.92 0.45
C LEU A 262 21.95 -0.68 -0.04
N PHE A 263 21.33 0.07 0.87
CA PHE A 263 20.66 1.33 0.55
C PHE A 263 21.61 2.33 -0.13
N PHE A 264 22.80 2.55 0.45
CA PHE A 264 23.78 3.47 -0.10
C PHE A 264 24.33 2.99 -1.45
N VAL A 265 24.70 1.70 -1.56
CA VAL A 265 25.27 1.13 -2.79
C VAL A 265 24.24 1.06 -3.93
N SER A 266 22.95 0.97 -3.61
CA SER A 266 21.92 0.82 -4.65
C SER A 266 21.27 2.15 -5.05
N TRP A 267 21.76 3.29 -4.54
CA TRP A 267 21.26 4.61 -4.88
C TRP A 267 22.39 5.56 -5.33
N PRO A 268 22.84 5.47 -6.60
CA PRO A 268 24.03 6.18 -7.09
C PRO A 268 23.98 7.71 -6.97
N TRP A 269 22.79 8.30 -6.90
CA TRP A 269 22.63 9.73 -6.60
C TRP A 269 23.34 10.12 -5.30
N LEU A 270 23.29 9.27 -4.27
CA LEU A 270 24.01 9.51 -3.01
C LEU A 270 25.53 9.54 -3.20
N TRP A 271 26.09 9.03 -4.30
CA TRP A 271 27.55 9.02 -4.49
C TRP A 271 28.09 10.35 -5.03
N LEU A 272 27.23 11.14 -5.67
CA LEU A 272 27.59 12.44 -6.24
C LEU A 272 28.00 13.45 -5.16
N ASP A 273 27.24 13.48 -4.06
CA ASP A 273 27.58 14.20 -2.83
C ASP A 273 26.99 13.47 -1.61
N PRO A 274 27.72 12.50 -1.02
CA PRO A 274 27.17 11.64 0.04
C PRO A 274 26.63 12.36 1.25
N VAL A 275 27.27 13.45 1.67
CA VAL A 275 26.86 14.16 2.87
C VAL A 275 25.67 15.06 2.56
N ALA A 276 25.75 15.85 1.48
CA ALA A 276 24.68 16.77 1.12
C ALA A 276 23.40 16.01 0.74
N HIS A 277 23.49 14.97 -0.10
CA HIS A 277 22.32 14.24 -0.59
C HIS A 277 21.64 13.39 0.50
N VAL A 278 22.39 12.79 1.43
CA VAL A 278 21.78 12.13 2.61
C VAL A 278 21.08 13.16 3.50
N SER A 279 21.71 14.32 3.73
CA SER A 279 21.12 15.40 4.52
C SER A 279 19.86 15.96 3.84
N GLU A 280 19.87 16.11 2.52
CA GLU A 280 18.73 16.56 1.71
C GLU A 280 17.59 15.54 1.79
N TYR A 281 17.87 14.25 1.59
CA TYR A 281 16.87 13.19 1.67
C TYR A 281 16.18 13.14 3.04
N LEU A 282 16.95 13.21 4.13
CA LEU A 282 16.40 13.22 5.50
C LEU A 282 15.74 14.57 5.84
N GLY A 283 16.33 15.67 5.37
CA GLY A 283 15.93 17.05 5.62
C GLY A 283 14.66 17.48 4.88
N ARG A 284 14.32 16.84 3.75
CA ARG A 284 13.02 16.99 3.05
C ARG A 284 11.80 16.71 3.93
N THR A 285 11.99 16.07 5.07
CA THR A 285 10.93 15.91 6.08
C THR A 285 10.59 17.23 6.78
N THR A 286 11.50 18.21 6.77
CA THR A 286 11.41 19.47 7.54
C THR A 286 11.01 20.66 6.66
N ASP A 287 11.55 20.79 5.45
CA ASP A 287 11.27 21.89 4.51
C ASP A 287 10.35 21.45 3.36
N ARG A 288 9.13 21.01 3.70
CA ARG A 288 8.13 20.59 2.70
C ARG A 288 6.88 21.46 2.74
N LEU A 289 6.16 21.50 1.62
CA LEU A 289 4.81 22.04 1.58
C LEU A 289 3.93 21.27 2.55
N THR A 290 3.28 22.00 3.46
CA THR A 290 2.30 21.43 4.39
C THR A 290 1.14 20.84 3.59
N LEU A 291 0.93 19.54 3.72
CA LEU A 291 -0.27 18.89 3.22
C LEU A 291 -1.38 19.00 4.26
N TYR A 292 -2.62 18.90 3.79
CA TYR A 292 -3.78 18.94 4.67
C TYR A 292 -4.48 17.59 4.74
N CYS A 293 -5.07 17.31 5.91
CA CYS A 293 -5.86 16.13 6.18
C CYS A 293 -7.23 16.55 6.71
N TRP A 294 -8.31 16.04 6.09
CA TRP A 294 -9.66 16.20 6.63
C TRP A 294 -9.98 15.07 7.60
N TYR A 295 -10.25 15.42 8.86
CA TYR A 295 -10.55 14.44 9.89
C TYR A 295 -11.47 14.99 10.96
N MET A 296 -12.53 14.25 11.26
CA MET A 296 -13.58 14.60 12.23
C MET A 296 -14.15 16.01 12.00
N GLY A 297 -14.39 16.36 10.73
CA GLY A 297 -15.01 17.63 10.35
C GLY A 297 -14.07 18.84 10.37
N HIS A 298 -12.77 18.62 10.55
CA HIS A 298 -11.77 19.69 10.62
C HIS A 298 -10.66 19.45 9.58
N LYS A 299 -10.17 20.56 9.00
CA LYS A 299 -8.97 20.58 8.15
C LYS A 299 -7.75 20.75 9.05
N TRP A 300 -6.90 19.73 9.10
CA TRP A 300 -5.66 19.71 9.87
C TRP A 300 -4.47 19.89 8.95
N ALA A 301 -3.45 20.63 9.39
CA ALA A 301 -2.12 20.47 8.83
C ALA A 301 -1.63 19.05 9.11
N ASP A 302 -0.86 18.46 8.19
CA ASP A 302 -0.36 17.10 8.29
C ASP A 302 0.47 16.80 9.56
N THR A 303 1.12 17.80 10.16
CA THR A 303 1.85 17.68 11.44
C THR A 303 0.99 17.79 12.70
N ASP A 304 -0.23 18.30 12.56
CA ASP A 304 -1.14 18.63 13.68
C ASP A 304 -2.33 17.67 13.79
N VAL A 305 -2.37 16.62 12.94
CA VAL A 305 -3.44 15.63 12.96
C VAL A 305 -3.55 14.96 14.34
N PRO A 306 -4.77 14.76 14.89
CA PRO A 306 -4.91 14.17 16.22
C PRO A 306 -4.24 12.81 16.37
N TRP A 307 -3.56 12.58 17.50
CA TRP A 307 -2.77 11.37 17.79
C TRP A 307 -3.52 10.04 17.56
N HIS A 308 -4.84 10.03 17.71
CA HIS A 308 -5.65 8.82 17.57
C HIS A 308 -5.97 8.48 16.10
N TYR A 309 -5.61 9.35 15.15
CA TYR A 309 -5.91 9.18 13.73
C TYR A 309 -5.41 7.83 13.17
N PRO A 310 -4.15 7.39 13.34
CA PRO A 310 -3.70 6.12 12.76
C PRO A 310 -4.47 4.93 13.30
N ALA A 311 -4.75 4.93 14.61
CA ALA A 311 -5.48 3.86 15.28
C ALA A 311 -6.95 3.82 14.85
N VAL A 312 -7.62 4.98 14.76
CA VAL A 312 -9.00 5.07 14.29
C VAL A 312 -9.09 4.66 12.83
N MET A 313 -8.23 5.19 11.96
CA MET A 313 -8.22 4.82 10.54
C MET A 313 -8.01 3.32 10.36
N PHE A 314 -7.04 2.71 11.04
CA PHE A 314 -6.87 1.25 11.03
C PHE A 314 -8.14 0.51 11.51
N ALA A 315 -8.78 1.00 12.58
CA ALA A 315 -10.00 0.41 13.14
C ALA A 315 -11.19 0.47 12.17
N VAL A 316 -11.34 1.56 11.43
CA VAL A 316 -12.54 1.81 10.60
C VAL A 316 -12.38 1.42 9.13
N THR A 317 -11.19 1.04 8.66
CA THR A 317 -10.95 0.72 7.23
C THR A 317 -10.62 -0.74 6.95
N VAL A 318 -10.51 -1.58 7.97
CA VAL A 318 -10.41 -3.05 7.83
C VAL A 318 -11.78 -3.65 8.17
N PRO A 319 -12.35 -4.56 7.36
CA PRO A 319 -13.65 -5.16 7.68
C PRO A 319 -13.73 -5.75 9.09
N VAL A 320 -14.85 -5.51 9.78
CA VAL A 320 -15.00 -5.81 11.22
C VAL A 320 -14.78 -7.29 11.53
N GLY A 321 -15.27 -8.20 10.67
CA GLY A 321 -15.07 -9.63 10.85
C GLY A 321 -13.58 -10.00 10.79
N LEU A 322 -12.80 -9.35 9.93
CA LEU A 322 -11.36 -9.54 9.89
C LEU A 322 -10.70 -9.02 11.17
N HIS A 323 -11.10 -7.85 11.69
CA HIS A 323 -10.61 -7.38 12.99
C HIS A 323 -10.88 -8.37 14.12
N LEU A 324 -12.09 -8.94 14.19
CA LEU A 324 -12.42 -9.95 15.20
C LEU A 324 -11.54 -11.20 15.08
N LEU A 325 -11.28 -11.67 13.87
CA LEU A 325 -10.35 -12.78 13.64
C LEU A 325 -8.92 -12.40 14.03
N GLY A 326 -8.44 -11.22 13.64
CA GLY A 326 -7.10 -10.76 14.02
C GLY A 326 -6.92 -10.63 15.53
N MET A 327 -7.92 -10.12 16.24
CA MET A 327 -7.92 -10.04 17.71
C MET A 327 -7.94 -11.43 18.36
N LEU A 328 -8.74 -12.36 17.85
CA LEU A 328 -8.72 -13.76 18.28
C LEU A 328 -7.32 -14.39 18.06
N GLY A 329 -6.71 -14.10 16.91
CA GLY A 329 -5.37 -14.52 16.55
C GLY A 329 -4.25 -13.81 17.31
N LEU A 330 -4.50 -12.67 17.94
CA LEU A 330 -3.55 -12.01 18.82
C LEU A 330 -3.66 -12.56 20.25
N LEU A 331 -4.87 -12.61 20.79
CA LEU A 331 -5.12 -12.80 22.23
C LEU A 331 -5.15 -14.27 22.66
N LYS A 332 -5.69 -15.17 21.84
CA LYS A 332 -5.91 -16.56 22.28
C LYS A 332 -4.61 -17.37 22.20
N SER A 333 -4.25 -18.06 23.27
CA SER A 333 -3.18 -19.06 23.23
C SER A 333 -3.67 -20.34 22.54
N SER A 334 -2.82 -20.98 21.73
CA SER A 334 -3.23 -22.23 21.06
C SER A 334 -3.08 -23.40 22.02
N HIS A 335 -4.11 -24.25 22.14
CA HIS A 335 -4.04 -25.49 22.93
C HIS A 335 -3.19 -26.58 22.25
N HIS A 336 -2.87 -26.41 20.95
CA HIS A 336 -2.11 -27.34 20.11
C HIS A 336 -0.61 -26.97 19.99
N ALA A 337 -0.09 -26.06 20.82
CA ALA A 337 1.36 -25.91 20.95
C ALA A 337 1.96 -27.27 21.37
N PRO A 338 3.03 -27.76 20.72
CA PRO A 338 3.68 -29.01 21.07
C PRO A 338 3.92 -29.10 22.58
N ARG A 339 3.76 -30.29 23.16
CA ARG A 339 3.84 -30.53 24.62
C ARG A 339 5.15 -30.05 25.25
N ASP A 340 6.22 -29.89 24.46
CA ASP A 340 7.52 -29.37 24.91
C ASP A 340 7.58 -27.83 25.04
N GLU A 341 6.63 -27.08 24.46
CA GLU A 341 6.49 -25.62 24.64
C GLU A 341 5.62 -25.24 25.86
N ARG A 342 5.08 -26.22 26.58
CA ARG A 342 4.39 -25.96 27.88
C ARG A 342 5.37 -25.67 29.01
N ILE A 343 6.68 -25.81 28.77
CA ILE A 343 7.72 -25.53 29.75
C ILE A 343 7.98 -24.01 29.76
N GLU A 344 7.38 -23.36 30.76
CA GLU A 344 7.94 -22.21 31.49
C GLU A 344 8.76 -21.19 30.68
N SER A 345 8.11 -20.42 29.80
CA SER A 345 8.63 -19.08 29.51
C SER A 345 7.56 -18.05 29.89
N GLU A 346 7.95 -17.09 30.73
CA GLU A 346 7.12 -15.92 31.09
C GLU A 346 6.84 -15.02 29.87
N LEU A 347 7.54 -15.26 28.76
CA LEU A 347 7.52 -14.41 27.56
C LEU A 347 6.47 -14.86 26.53
N PRO A 348 5.81 -13.91 25.83
CA PRO A 348 4.90 -14.26 24.74
C PRO A 348 5.61 -14.98 23.59
N ASN A 349 4.88 -15.83 22.85
CA ASN A 349 5.41 -16.50 21.65
C ASN A 349 6.17 -15.51 20.72
N PRO A 350 7.44 -15.80 20.36
CA PRO A 350 8.33 -14.87 19.65
C PRO A 350 7.78 -14.36 18.33
N ILE A 351 7.23 -15.26 17.52
CA ILE A 351 6.68 -14.91 16.21
C ILE A 351 5.51 -13.95 16.43
N ARG A 352 4.58 -14.32 17.29
CA ARG A 352 3.39 -13.50 17.56
C ARG A 352 3.75 -12.14 18.15
N SER A 353 4.71 -12.06 19.09
CA SER A 353 5.13 -10.79 19.68
C SER A 353 5.84 -9.90 18.66
N LEU A 354 6.66 -10.46 17.76
CA LEU A 354 7.29 -9.69 16.69
C LEU A 354 6.27 -9.13 15.69
N ILE A 355 5.31 -9.96 15.26
CA ILE A 355 4.23 -9.52 14.37
C ILE A 355 3.39 -8.42 15.04
N ALA A 356 2.97 -8.64 16.29
CA ALA A 356 2.18 -7.67 17.04
C ALA A 356 2.92 -6.34 17.24
N LEU A 357 4.22 -6.40 17.56
CA LEU A 357 5.04 -5.20 17.71
C LEU A 357 5.20 -4.45 16.39
N ASN A 358 5.35 -5.14 15.25
CA ASN A 358 5.42 -4.50 13.93
C ASN A 358 4.07 -4.01 13.40
N VAL A 359 2.95 -4.50 13.93
CA VAL A 359 1.61 -3.93 13.71
C VAL A 359 1.43 -2.66 14.56
N LEU A 360 1.82 -2.71 15.83
CA LEU A 360 1.60 -1.63 16.78
C LEU A 360 2.57 -0.45 16.56
N TRP A 361 3.83 -0.72 16.27
CA TRP A 361 4.89 0.30 16.21
C TRP A 361 4.60 1.40 15.18
N PRO A 362 4.27 1.12 13.90
CA PRO A 362 3.94 2.18 12.95
C PRO A 362 2.75 3.03 13.41
N LEU A 363 1.71 2.41 13.98
CA LEU A 363 0.54 3.13 14.49
C LEU A 363 0.90 4.08 15.66
N LEU A 364 1.79 3.64 16.55
CA LEU A 364 2.30 4.49 17.64
C LEU A 364 3.21 5.60 17.13
N PHE A 365 4.09 5.31 16.17
CA PHE A 365 4.99 6.30 15.59
C PHE A 365 4.23 7.44 14.93
N PHE A 366 3.23 7.12 14.09
CA PHE A 366 2.38 8.13 13.45
C PHE A 366 1.37 8.80 14.41
N ALA A 367 1.27 8.34 15.66
CA ALA A 367 0.50 9.01 16.70
C ALA A 367 1.33 10.05 17.47
N LEU A 368 2.65 10.12 17.26
CA LEU A 368 3.53 11.07 17.93
C LEU A 368 3.29 12.50 17.40
N PRO A 369 3.25 13.52 18.28
CA PRO A 369 3.08 14.91 17.87
C PRO A 369 4.16 15.35 16.88
N GLY A 370 3.78 16.14 15.87
CA GLY A 370 4.69 16.67 14.86
C GLY A 370 5.12 15.66 13.78
N ILE A 371 4.75 14.38 13.91
CA ILE A 371 4.93 13.41 12.83
C ILE A 371 3.83 13.62 11.80
N THR A 372 4.24 13.75 10.54
CA THR A 372 3.32 14.05 9.46
C THR A 372 2.41 12.87 9.12
N VAL A 373 1.10 13.11 9.05
CA VAL A 373 0.08 12.12 8.66
C VAL A 373 -0.94 12.73 7.70
N TYR A 374 -1.26 12.03 6.63
CA TYR A 374 -2.23 12.45 5.61
C TYR A 374 -2.68 11.24 4.76
N ASP A 375 -3.62 11.44 3.83
CA ASP A 375 -4.06 10.45 2.84
C ASP A 375 -4.51 9.09 3.42
N GLY A 376 -5.35 9.15 4.46
CA GLY A 376 -5.96 7.95 5.03
C GLY A 376 -4.94 7.02 5.70
N THR A 377 -4.81 5.80 5.17
CA THR A 377 -3.97 4.74 5.74
C THR A 377 -2.62 4.55 5.03
N ARG A 378 -2.34 5.38 4.02
CA ARG A 378 -1.23 5.23 3.08
C ARG A 378 0.13 5.11 3.78
N LEU A 379 0.38 5.94 4.79
CA LEU A 379 1.69 6.01 5.47
C LEU A 379 1.99 4.82 6.40
N PHE A 380 0.96 4.13 6.86
CA PHE A 380 1.08 2.95 7.74
C PHE A 380 0.49 1.68 7.12
N LEU A 381 0.43 1.62 5.78
CA LEU A 381 -0.18 0.50 5.05
C LEU A 381 0.53 -0.84 5.29
N MET A 382 1.81 -0.84 5.67
CA MET A 382 2.59 -2.04 6.00
C MET A 382 2.04 -2.81 7.21
N VAL A 383 1.19 -2.18 8.02
CA VAL A 383 0.48 -2.83 9.12
C VAL A 383 -0.51 -3.89 8.62
N PHE A 384 -1.15 -3.67 7.48
CA PHE A 384 -2.28 -4.47 7.00
C PHE A 384 -1.88 -5.90 6.62
N PRO A 385 -0.78 -6.13 5.86
CA PRO A 385 -0.32 -7.48 5.59
C PRO A 385 0.14 -8.26 6.82
N LEU A 386 0.75 -7.59 7.79
CA LEU A 386 1.15 -8.23 9.05
C LEU A 386 -0.08 -8.60 9.89
N TRP A 387 -1.11 -7.75 9.87
CA TRP A 387 -2.40 -8.04 10.49
C TRP A 387 -3.08 -9.28 9.87
N ALA A 388 -2.94 -9.49 8.55
CA ALA A 388 -3.46 -10.67 7.85
C ALA A 388 -2.93 -12.00 8.42
N ILE A 389 -1.70 -12.04 8.94
CA ILE A 389 -1.13 -13.23 9.61
C ILE A 389 -1.93 -13.56 10.88
N LEU A 390 -2.24 -12.55 11.68
CA LEU A 390 -3.04 -12.71 12.91
C LEU A 390 -4.49 -13.06 12.57
N ILE A 391 -5.05 -12.48 11.51
CA ILE A 391 -6.37 -12.86 10.97
C ILE A 391 -6.39 -14.34 10.57
N GLY A 392 -5.38 -14.81 9.85
CA GLY A 392 -5.23 -16.21 9.49
C GLY A 392 -5.22 -17.13 10.71
N ARG A 393 -4.36 -16.82 11.69
CA ARG A 393 -4.27 -17.57 12.95
C ARG A 393 -5.63 -17.61 13.67
N GLY A 394 -6.29 -16.47 13.83
CA GLY A 394 -7.59 -16.41 14.49
C GLY A 394 -8.69 -17.14 13.74
N GLY A 395 -8.68 -17.07 12.41
CA GLY A 395 -9.57 -17.85 11.55
C GLY A 395 -9.41 -19.35 11.73
N SER A 396 -8.17 -19.84 11.85
CA SER A 396 -7.91 -21.26 12.16
C SER A 396 -8.42 -21.64 13.56
N LEU A 397 -8.15 -20.81 14.57
CA LEU A 397 -8.63 -21.04 15.95
C LEU A 397 -10.16 -21.03 16.03
N LEU A 398 -10.83 -20.17 15.28
CA LEU A 398 -12.29 -20.14 15.17
C LEU A 398 -12.78 -21.42 14.50
N TRP A 399 -12.19 -21.80 13.36
CA TRP A 399 -12.55 -23.02 12.64
C TRP A 399 -12.42 -24.26 13.53
N GLU A 400 -11.30 -24.43 14.24
CA GLU A 400 -11.09 -25.52 15.19
C GLU A 400 -12.16 -25.53 16.29
N SER A 401 -12.49 -24.35 16.83
CA SER A 401 -13.49 -24.22 17.89
C SER A 401 -14.90 -24.58 17.39
N LEU A 402 -15.25 -24.22 16.15
CA LEU A 402 -16.52 -24.56 15.53
C LEU A 402 -16.58 -26.04 15.14
N ALA A 403 -15.50 -26.60 14.59
CA ALA A 403 -15.41 -28.00 14.20
C ALA A 403 -15.39 -28.96 15.39
N ALA A 404 -15.03 -28.48 16.59
CA ALA A 404 -15.17 -29.24 17.83
C ALA A 404 -16.62 -29.26 18.36
N ARG A 405 -17.43 -28.24 18.05
CA ARG A 405 -18.83 -28.13 18.49
C ARG A 405 -19.82 -28.68 17.47
N TRP A 406 -19.49 -28.59 16.18
CA TRP A 406 -20.29 -29.03 15.04
C TRP A 406 -19.47 -29.99 14.18
N SER A 407 -19.88 -30.24 12.93
CA SER A 407 -19.04 -30.95 11.96
C SER A 407 -18.02 -30.00 11.29
N SER A 408 -16.88 -30.54 10.84
CA SER A 408 -15.88 -29.77 10.08
C SER A 408 -16.47 -29.12 8.82
N ARG A 409 -17.46 -29.77 8.18
CA ARG A 409 -18.19 -29.21 7.04
C ARG A 409 -18.96 -27.96 7.43
N MET A 410 -19.70 -27.99 8.53
CA MET A 410 -20.46 -26.83 9.02
C MET A 410 -19.53 -25.69 9.45
N ALA A 411 -18.41 -26.00 10.12
CA ALA A 411 -17.40 -25.02 10.49
C ALA A 411 -16.81 -24.31 9.25
N THR A 412 -16.49 -25.08 8.20
CA THR A 412 -16.03 -24.52 6.92
C THR A 412 -17.09 -23.65 6.26
N ILE A 413 -18.35 -24.09 6.19
CA ILE A 413 -19.45 -23.30 5.62
C ILE A 413 -19.61 -21.97 6.37
N ALA A 414 -19.65 -22.01 7.72
CA ALA A 414 -19.79 -20.82 8.55
C ALA A 414 -18.64 -19.82 8.32
N LEU A 415 -17.40 -20.32 8.25
CA LEU A 415 -16.23 -19.47 8.01
C LEU A 415 -16.21 -18.90 6.59
N THR A 416 -16.60 -19.69 5.59
CA THR A 416 -16.75 -19.21 4.21
C THR A 416 -17.81 -18.11 4.13
N ILE A 417 -18.98 -18.28 4.76
CA ILE A 417 -20.01 -17.24 4.83
C ILE A 417 -19.45 -15.98 5.51
N LEU A 418 -18.74 -16.11 6.63
CA LEU A 418 -18.12 -14.98 7.31
C LEU A 418 -17.18 -14.20 6.38
N LEU A 419 -16.29 -14.90 5.66
CA LEU A 419 -15.33 -14.30 4.74
C LEU A 419 -16.01 -13.68 3.51
N LEU A 420 -17.04 -14.34 2.96
CA LEU A 420 -17.85 -13.79 1.86
C LEU A 420 -18.57 -12.50 2.30
N CYS A 421 -19.07 -12.41 3.53
CA CYS A 421 -19.61 -11.14 4.03
C CYS A 421 -18.55 -10.04 4.11
N GLN A 422 -17.27 -10.37 4.32
CA GLN A 422 -16.19 -9.37 4.32
C GLN A 422 -15.79 -8.91 2.91
N SER A 423 -16.18 -9.63 1.84
CA SER A 423 -15.87 -9.21 0.46
C SER A 423 -16.73 -8.05 -0.03
N TYR A 424 -17.83 -7.75 0.66
CA TYR A 424 -18.73 -6.65 0.31
C TYR A 424 -17.99 -5.34 0.07
N GLY A 425 -17.07 -4.97 0.97
CA GLY A 425 -16.32 -3.71 0.84
C GLY A 425 -15.47 -3.65 -0.42
N THR A 426 -14.77 -4.73 -0.77
CA THR A 426 -13.92 -4.80 -1.96
C THR A 426 -14.74 -4.73 -3.24
N LEU A 427 -15.90 -5.40 -3.27
CA LEU A 427 -16.79 -5.47 -4.43
C LEU A 427 -17.62 -4.19 -4.61
N ALA A 428 -18.32 -3.74 -3.56
CA ALA A 428 -19.23 -2.61 -3.62
C ALA A 428 -18.50 -1.29 -3.86
N MET A 429 -17.25 -1.17 -3.39
CA MET A 429 -16.46 0.03 -3.59
C MET A 429 -15.60 -0.01 -4.85
N HIS A 430 -15.56 -1.09 -5.64
CA HIS A 430 -14.76 -1.08 -6.86
C HIS A 430 -15.30 -0.03 -7.86
N PRO A 431 -14.44 0.78 -8.51
CA PRO A 431 -12.97 0.83 -8.40
C PRO A 431 -12.41 1.86 -7.40
N VAL A 432 -13.25 2.45 -6.55
CA VAL A 432 -12.96 3.53 -5.59
C VAL A 432 -12.72 3.03 -4.16
N GLN A 433 -12.02 1.90 -3.97
CA GLN A 433 -11.91 1.27 -2.65
C GLN A 433 -11.11 2.08 -1.61
N LEU A 434 -10.43 3.16 -1.99
CA LEU A 434 -9.85 4.10 -1.02
C LEU A 434 -10.92 4.81 -0.17
N SER A 435 -12.14 4.90 -0.70
CA SER A 435 -13.32 5.46 -0.04
C SER A 435 -14.00 4.47 0.93
N TYR A 436 -13.44 3.27 1.12
CA TYR A 436 -14.05 2.28 2.01
C TYR A 436 -13.93 2.66 3.50
N TYR A 437 -15.05 2.50 4.20
CA TYR A 437 -15.18 2.49 5.65
C TYR A 437 -16.06 1.31 6.09
N ASN A 438 -15.79 0.74 7.25
CA ASN A 438 -16.45 -0.47 7.74
C ASN A 438 -17.71 -0.15 8.56
N LEU A 439 -18.37 -1.21 9.03
CA LEU A 439 -19.62 -1.11 9.79
C LEU A 439 -19.50 -0.43 11.15
N LEU A 440 -18.30 -0.27 11.74
CA LEU A 440 -18.14 0.44 13.03
C LEU A 440 -18.56 1.91 12.94
N VAL A 441 -18.42 2.49 11.74
CA VAL A 441 -18.83 3.87 11.45
C VAL A 441 -20.02 3.94 10.51
N GLY A 442 -20.67 2.80 10.22
CA GLY A 442 -21.85 2.75 9.35
C GLY A 442 -21.56 2.89 7.86
N GLY A 443 -20.38 2.43 7.41
CA GLY A 443 -19.97 2.55 6.01
C GLY A 443 -19.45 3.94 5.64
N LEU A 444 -19.28 4.18 4.35
CA LEU A 444 -18.87 5.48 3.80
C LEU A 444 -19.87 6.57 4.18
N ARG A 445 -21.18 6.28 4.15
CA ARG A 445 -22.22 7.26 4.52
C ARG A 445 -22.11 7.72 5.97
N GLY A 446 -21.74 6.83 6.90
CA GLY A 446 -21.57 7.23 8.29
C GLY A 446 -20.21 7.88 8.54
N ALA A 447 -19.15 7.46 7.85
CA ALA A 447 -17.86 8.14 7.85
C ALA A 447 -17.98 9.60 7.38
N ASP A 448 -18.76 9.84 6.32
CA ASP A 448 -19.11 11.16 5.84
C ASP A 448 -19.76 12.04 6.92
N ARG A 449 -20.80 11.53 7.60
CA ARG A 449 -21.48 12.23 8.70
C ARG A 449 -20.57 12.50 9.91
N LEU A 450 -19.63 11.60 10.17
CA LEU A 450 -18.63 11.76 11.22
C LEU A 450 -17.49 12.72 10.80
N GLY A 451 -17.53 13.24 9.58
CA GLY A 451 -16.55 14.20 9.07
C GLY A 451 -15.21 13.56 8.71
N PHE A 452 -15.19 12.31 8.27
CA PHE A 452 -14.00 11.71 7.65
C PHE A 452 -13.87 12.12 6.17
N GLU A 453 -12.65 12.01 5.67
CA GLU A 453 -12.33 12.20 4.26
C GLU A 453 -13.01 11.11 3.42
N VAL A 454 -13.69 11.49 2.33
CA VAL A 454 -14.49 10.55 1.53
C VAL A 454 -13.70 9.97 0.36
N THR A 455 -12.84 10.78 -0.25
CA THR A 455 -11.77 10.38 -1.18
C THR A 455 -10.60 11.33 -1.00
N TYR A 456 -9.39 10.89 -1.34
CA TYR A 456 -8.21 11.73 -1.20
C TYR A 456 -7.28 11.70 -2.41
N TRP A 457 -7.25 10.66 -3.24
CA TRP A 457 -6.14 10.52 -4.19
C TRP A 457 -6.48 10.79 -5.65
N GLY A 458 -7.73 11.18 -5.95
CA GLY A 458 -8.23 11.32 -7.33
C GLY A 458 -8.77 10.02 -7.93
N ASP A 459 -8.73 8.92 -7.17
CA ASP A 459 -9.19 7.59 -7.59
C ASP A 459 -10.68 7.55 -7.97
N SER A 460 -11.46 8.54 -7.55
CA SER A 460 -12.89 8.65 -7.85
C SER A 460 -13.20 9.12 -9.27
N VAL A 461 -12.25 9.73 -9.99
CA VAL A 461 -12.45 10.14 -11.38
C VAL A 461 -12.28 8.92 -12.28
N THR A 462 -13.32 8.09 -12.35
CA THR A 462 -13.31 6.81 -13.07
C THR A 462 -13.32 7.00 -14.58
N ARG A 463 -12.92 5.96 -15.32
CA ARG A 463 -12.99 5.94 -16.79
C ARG A 463 -14.42 6.21 -17.30
N SER A 464 -15.42 5.59 -16.70
CA SER A 464 -16.84 5.82 -17.00
C SER A 464 -17.23 7.30 -16.86
N MET A 465 -16.80 7.96 -15.78
CA MET A 465 -17.04 9.39 -15.61
C MET A 465 -16.33 10.22 -16.70
N LEU A 466 -15.11 9.85 -17.08
CA LEU A 466 -14.39 10.52 -18.17
C LEU A 466 -15.11 10.34 -19.52
N GLN A 467 -15.70 9.17 -19.77
CA GLN A 467 -16.51 8.91 -20.96
C GLN A 467 -17.77 9.78 -20.99
N ASP A 468 -18.44 9.94 -19.84
CA ASP A 468 -19.60 10.83 -19.73
C ASP A 468 -19.23 12.29 -20.02
N ILE A 469 -18.09 12.76 -19.49
CA ILE A 469 -17.55 14.10 -19.77
C ILE A 469 -17.22 14.25 -21.27
N ALA A 470 -16.59 13.25 -21.88
CA ALA A 470 -16.25 13.28 -23.30
C ALA A 470 -17.50 13.32 -24.21
N ASN A 471 -18.62 12.73 -23.76
CA ASN A 471 -19.89 12.71 -24.49
C ASN A 471 -20.59 14.08 -24.59
N ASP A 472 -20.27 15.04 -23.71
CA ASP A 472 -20.75 16.42 -23.79
C ASP A 472 -20.29 17.11 -25.10
N ARG A 473 -19.16 16.68 -25.68
CA ARG A 473 -18.58 17.22 -26.94
C ARG A 473 -18.32 18.73 -26.96
N SER A 474 -18.52 19.43 -25.85
CA SER A 474 -18.23 20.85 -25.74
C SER A 474 -16.71 21.08 -25.71
N GLU A 475 -16.26 22.08 -26.46
CA GLU A 475 -14.85 22.49 -26.56
C GLU A 475 -14.46 23.53 -25.51
N ALA A 476 -15.40 23.98 -24.67
CA ALA A 476 -15.12 24.95 -23.62
C ALA A 476 -14.06 24.41 -22.63
N PRO A 477 -13.32 25.23 -21.87
CA PRO A 477 -12.43 24.69 -20.86
C PRO A 477 -13.17 23.86 -19.79
N LEU A 478 -12.56 22.74 -19.39
CA LEU A 478 -13.01 21.95 -18.24
C LEU A 478 -12.19 22.35 -17.02
N PHE A 479 -12.83 22.99 -16.05
CA PHE A 479 -12.16 23.37 -14.80
C PHE A 479 -12.07 22.16 -13.88
N VAL A 480 -10.89 21.87 -13.33
CA VAL A 480 -10.66 20.71 -12.46
C VAL A 480 -10.32 21.20 -11.05
N ALA A 481 -10.92 20.56 -10.05
CA ALA A 481 -10.76 20.92 -8.65
C ALA A 481 -10.67 19.67 -7.75
N PRO A 482 -9.68 19.56 -6.84
CA PRO A 482 -8.51 20.41 -6.70
C PRO A 482 -7.39 20.00 -7.69
N VAL A 483 -6.43 20.92 -7.87
CA VAL A 483 -5.16 20.67 -8.55
C VAL A 483 -4.05 20.85 -7.52
N LEU A 484 -3.30 19.79 -7.23
CA LEU A 484 -2.31 19.76 -6.15
C LEU A 484 -0.89 20.10 -6.62
N HIS A 485 -0.62 20.01 -7.92
CA HIS A 485 0.69 20.36 -8.48
C HIS A 485 0.59 20.86 -9.94
N PRO A 486 1.60 21.62 -10.44
CA PRO A 486 1.50 22.33 -11.72
C PRO A 486 1.36 21.44 -12.95
N PHE A 487 1.85 20.20 -12.91
CA PHE A 487 1.89 19.31 -14.07
C PHE A 487 0.68 18.37 -14.14
N GLN A 488 -0.13 18.30 -13.06
CA GLN A 488 -1.24 17.36 -12.90
C GLN A 488 -2.18 17.35 -14.10
N LEU A 489 -2.61 18.52 -14.56
CA LEU A 489 -3.60 18.61 -15.64
C LEU A 489 -3.02 18.21 -16.99
N LYS A 490 -1.78 18.59 -17.28
CA LYS A 490 -1.09 18.20 -18.51
C LYS A 490 -0.94 16.67 -18.57
N GLU A 491 -0.51 16.08 -17.46
CA GLU A 491 -0.37 14.63 -17.34
C GLU A 491 -1.72 13.92 -17.44
N PHE A 492 -2.74 14.42 -16.73
CA PHE A 492 -4.08 13.88 -16.78
C PHE A 492 -4.66 13.91 -18.20
N GLN A 493 -4.51 15.03 -18.90
CA GLN A 493 -4.88 15.18 -20.31
C GLN A 493 -4.16 14.18 -21.22
N THR A 494 -2.87 13.89 -20.95
CA THR A 494 -2.09 12.93 -21.74
C THR A 494 -2.55 11.48 -21.51
N GLN A 495 -2.99 11.15 -20.30
CA GLN A 495 -3.48 9.81 -19.95
C GLN A 495 -4.95 9.59 -20.35
N ALA A 496 -5.75 10.65 -20.43
CA ALA A 496 -7.18 10.62 -20.75
C ALA A 496 -7.42 11.12 -22.18
N ALA A 497 -6.98 10.35 -23.18
CA ALA A 497 -7.04 10.73 -24.60
C ALA A 497 -8.47 11.00 -25.11
N GLU A 498 -9.49 10.51 -24.41
CA GLU A 498 -10.90 10.76 -24.73
C GLU A 498 -11.34 12.20 -24.41
N LEU A 499 -10.65 12.90 -23.51
CA LEU A 499 -10.92 14.31 -23.22
C LEU A 499 -10.25 15.18 -24.28
N SER A 500 -11.05 15.88 -25.09
CA SER A 500 -10.52 16.83 -26.08
C SER A 500 -10.46 18.28 -25.58
N ALA A 501 -11.28 18.62 -24.59
CA ALA A 501 -11.36 19.95 -24.02
C ALA A 501 -10.10 20.32 -23.21
N PRO A 502 -9.65 21.58 -23.25
CA PRO A 502 -8.52 22.01 -22.45
C PRO A 502 -8.87 21.98 -20.95
N LEU A 503 -8.00 21.38 -20.14
CA LEU A 503 -8.15 21.37 -18.68
C LEU A 503 -7.56 22.64 -18.07
N MET A 504 -8.30 23.25 -17.16
CA MET A 504 -7.85 24.43 -16.40
C MET A 504 -7.97 24.18 -14.90
N PRO A 505 -7.05 24.71 -14.08
CA PRO A 505 -7.20 24.62 -12.63
C PRO A 505 -8.33 25.55 -12.18
N PHE A 506 -9.17 25.08 -11.29
CA PHE A 506 -10.13 25.95 -10.60
C PHE A 506 -9.46 26.63 -9.39
N ASP A 507 -9.76 27.92 -9.20
CA ASP A 507 -9.35 28.73 -8.04
C ASP A 507 -10.46 29.73 -7.69
N ASP A 508 -10.91 29.72 -6.44
CA ASP A 508 -11.97 30.61 -5.91
C ASP A 508 -11.65 32.11 -6.08
N ASN A 509 -10.36 32.45 -6.21
CA ASN A 509 -9.88 33.84 -6.25
C ASN A 509 -9.74 34.40 -7.67
N GLN A 510 -10.02 33.59 -8.69
CA GLN A 510 -9.79 33.97 -10.08
C GLN A 510 -11.13 34.22 -10.79
N PRO A 511 -11.20 35.23 -11.69
CA PRO A 511 -12.45 35.74 -12.27
C PRO A 511 -12.94 34.89 -13.46
N TRP A 512 -13.00 33.57 -13.29
CA TRP A 512 -13.26 32.64 -14.38
C TRP A 512 -14.76 32.57 -14.75
N ASP A 513 -15.09 32.60 -16.06
CA ASP A 513 -16.39 32.13 -16.57
C ASP A 513 -16.39 30.59 -16.58
N VAL A 514 -16.56 30.01 -15.40
CA VAL A 514 -16.56 28.55 -15.21
C VAL A 514 -17.91 28.01 -15.65
N ARG A 515 -17.93 27.41 -16.84
CA ARG A 515 -19.13 26.74 -17.39
C ARG A 515 -19.18 25.26 -17.10
N ARG A 516 -18.02 24.64 -16.89
CA ARG A 516 -17.88 23.19 -16.73
C ARG A 516 -16.83 22.90 -15.67
N ALA A 517 -17.19 22.10 -14.68
CA ALA A 517 -16.29 21.78 -13.58
C ALA A 517 -16.29 20.28 -13.25
N LEU A 518 -15.10 19.67 -13.22
CA LEU A 518 -14.84 18.36 -12.64
C LEU A 518 -14.35 18.56 -11.20
N VAL A 519 -15.14 18.11 -10.24
CA VAL A 519 -14.87 18.29 -8.81
C VAL A 519 -14.61 16.94 -8.15
N ILE A 520 -13.41 16.77 -7.60
CA ILE A 520 -13.00 15.63 -6.78
C ILE A 520 -13.25 16.01 -5.32
N ARG A 521 -13.99 15.19 -4.58
CA ARG A 521 -14.40 15.48 -3.19
C ARG A 521 -13.30 15.18 -2.16
N ARG A 522 -12.09 15.68 -2.40
CA ARG A 522 -11.01 15.75 -1.42
C ARG A 522 -11.24 16.96 -0.51
N ARG A 523 -11.76 16.73 0.68
CA ARG A 523 -12.17 17.78 1.64
C ARG A 523 -11.01 18.55 2.22
N ALA A 524 -9.85 17.94 2.32
CA ALA A 524 -8.63 18.64 2.72
C ALA A 524 -8.33 19.87 1.84
N ASP A 525 -8.72 19.83 0.57
CA ASP A 525 -8.41 20.84 -0.45
C ASP A 525 -9.68 21.32 -1.17
N SER A 526 -10.82 21.32 -0.46
CA SER A 526 -12.10 21.77 -1.02
C SER A 526 -12.13 23.28 -1.25
N TRP A 527 -12.71 23.69 -2.37
CA TRP A 527 -13.02 25.08 -2.66
C TRP A 527 -14.41 25.45 -2.17
N SER A 528 -14.53 26.65 -1.60
CA SER A 528 -15.75 27.15 -0.98
C SER A 528 -16.87 27.39 -1.99
N ALA A 529 -16.54 27.78 -3.22
CA ALA A 529 -17.54 28.00 -4.27
C ALA A 529 -18.04 26.68 -4.91
N LEU A 530 -17.33 25.57 -4.68
CA LEU A 530 -17.68 24.24 -5.20
C LEU A 530 -18.16 23.27 -4.11
N THR A 531 -18.14 23.70 -2.84
CA THR A 531 -18.54 22.86 -1.69
C THR A 531 -19.38 23.69 -0.69
N PRO A 532 -20.71 23.53 -0.62
CA PRO A 532 -21.55 22.53 -1.31
C PRO A 532 -21.68 22.79 -2.82
N GLU A 533 -22.46 21.97 -3.52
CA GLU A 533 -22.62 22.05 -4.98
C GLU A 533 -22.87 23.48 -5.47
N PRO A 534 -22.26 23.90 -6.60
CA PRO A 534 -22.37 25.26 -7.07
C PRO A 534 -23.84 25.65 -7.28
N PRO A 535 -24.28 26.84 -6.88
CA PRO A 535 -25.64 27.29 -7.15
C PRO A 535 -25.87 27.38 -8.67
N HIS A 536 -27.09 27.15 -9.14
CA HIS A 536 -27.41 27.18 -10.58
C HIS A 536 -26.53 26.25 -11.44
N SER A 537 -26.15 25.10 -10.89
CA SER A 537 -25.44 24.04 -11.62
C SER A 537 -26.31 22.79 -11.77
N GLU A 538 -26.04 22.03 -12.83
CA GLU A 538 -26.62 20.71 -13.09
C GLU A 538 -25.50 19.67 -13.01
N VAL A 539 -25.77 18.55 -12.33
CA VAL A 539 -24.84 17.41 -12.24
C VAL A 539 -25.07 16.52 -13.46
N ASP A 540 -24.15 16.58 -14.42
CA ASP A 540 -24.22 15.78 -15.64
C ASP A 540 -23.72 14.36 -15.41
N ALA A 541 -22.69 14.19 -14.58
CA ALA A 541 -22.14 12.89 -14.21
C ALA A 541 -21.57 12.90 -12.79
N GLU A 542 -21.67 11.80 -12.08
CA GLU A 542 -21.11 11.68 -10.73
C GLU A 542 -20.70 10.25 -10.38
N VAL A 543 -19.68 10.15 -9.53
CA VAL A 543 -19.29 8.89 -8.90
C VAL A 543 -19.76 8.93 -7.47
N THR A 544 -20.79 8.13 -7.17
CA THR A 544 -21.38 8.01 -5.83
C THR A 544 -21.24 6.60 -5.29
N ARG A 545 -21.06 6.49 -3.97
CA ARG A 545 -21.13 5.21 -3.24
C ARG A 545 -21.86 5.43 -1.93
N GLU A 546 -22.78 4.53 -1.61
CA GLU A 546 -23.61 4.60 -0.39
C GLU A 546 -24.34 5.95 -0.18
N GLY A 547 -24.63 6.68 -1.26
CA GLY A 547 -25.27 8.00 -1.21
C GLY A 547 -24.31 9.16 -0.88
N VAL A 548 -23.00 8.94 -0.96
CA VAL A 548 -21.96 9.97 -0.83
C VAL A 548 -21.33 10.18 -2.19
N GLN A 549 -21.29 11.43 -2.65
CA GLN A 549 -20.61 11.83 -3.88
C GLN A 549 -19.10 11.91 -3.63
N LEU A 550 -18.33 11.25 -4.49
CA LEU A 550 -16.86 11.20 -4.44
C LEU A 550 -16.23 12.10 -5.51
N SER A 551 -16.88 12.20 -6.67
CA SER A 551 -16.59 13.22 -7.67
C SER A 551 -17.85 13.56 -8.47
N GLY A 552 -17.92 14.78 -8.98
CA GLY A 552 -19.04 15.27 -9.78
C GLY A 552 -18.56 16.12 -10.95
N TYR A 553 -19.27 16.02 -12.06
CA TYR A 553 -19.11 16.83 -13.26
C TYR A 553 -20.33 17.75 -13.37
N TYR A 554 -20.06 19.05 -13.40
CA TYR A 554 -21.08 20.09 -13.31
C TYR A 554 -21.11 20.94 -14.57
N GLN A 555 -22.31 21.18 -15.10
CA GLN A 555 -22.59 22.30 -15.98
C GLN A 555 -23.04 23.48 -15.14
N ILE A 556 -22.42 24.62 -15.35
CA ILE A 556 -22.60 25.81 -14.51
C ILE A 556 -23.11 26.95 -15.40
N GLN A 557 -24.23 27.54 -14.98
CA GLN A 557 -24.81 28.66 -15.72
C GLN A 557 -23.88 29.88 -15.72
N PRO A 558 -23.85 30.67 -16.81
CA PRO A 558 -23.09 31.91 -16.85
C PRO A 558 -23.48 32.86 -15.70
N GLY A 559 -22.48 33.48 -15.08
CA GLY A 559 -22.69 34.42 -13.97
C GLY A 559 -22.88 33.78 -12.59
N THR A 560 -22.82 32.45 -12.45
CA THR A 560 -22.94 31.75 -11.16
C THR A 560 -21.92 32.21 -10.12
N PHE A 561 -20.67 32.45 -10.53
CA PHE A 561 -19.60 32.89 -9.62
C PHE A 561 -19.52 34.42 -9.48
N GLY A 562 -20.43 35.14 -10.14
CA GLY A 562 -20.46 36.60 -10.25
C GLY A 562 -19.34 37.15 -11.12
N ASP A 563 -19.51 38.37 -11.65
CA ASP A 563 -18.40 39.19 -12.11
C ASP A 563 -17.59 39.61 -10.88
N ARG A 564 -16.78 38.71 -10.31
CA ARG A 564 -15.74 39.07 -9.36
C ARG A 564 -14.67 39.81 -10.15
N THR A 565 -14.95 41.09 -10.44
CA THR A 565 -13.96 42.01 -10.97
C THR A 565 -12.81 42.07 -9.96
N PRO A 566 -11.55 41.94 -10.42
CA PRO A 566 -10.39 41.95 -9.54
C PRO A 566 -10.25 43.26 -8.74
#